data_AF-A0A061N157-F1
#
_entry.id   AF-A0A061N157-F1
#
_cell.length_a   1.000
_cell.length_b   1.000
_cell.length_c   1.000
_cell.angle_alpha   90.00
_cell.angle_beta   90.00
_cell.angle_gamma   90.00
#
_symmetry.space_group_name_H-M   'P 1'
#
loop_
_entity.id
_entity.type
_entity.pdbx_description
1 polymer ?
#
loop_
_entity_poly.entity_id
_entity_poly.type
_entity_poly.pdbx_seq_one_letter_code
_entity_poly.pdbx_strand_id
1 'polypeptide(L)'
;MAALTAVVATGLVACGDATDDEGQDTVEVPAEDEMDDDLDTDEDDTDMDDDTTEDTDSQEAAAEDWFEELNFEQFQLDAEYGEQTFMVDYDYNDGEPQATIEDNRDQEAGEIQGEEALDELATILPEMNIDDQATEEELIEEAIMAFELDEDYDEIEVEVEFFNDADIDADDEDEDENNL
;
A
#
# COMPACT_ATOMS: atom_id res chain seq x y z
N MET A 1 49.55 2.16 -10.32
CA MET A 1 48.09 2.21 -10.53
C MET A 1 47.48 1.71 -9.23
N ALA A 2 47.45 2.57 -8.22
CA ALA A 2 46.34 3.45 -7.86
C ALA A 2 45.24 2.64 -7.12
N ALA A 3 45.51 2.37 -5.85
CA ALA A 3 44.50 2.04 -4.85
C ALA A 3 43.87 3.36 -4.39
N LEU A 4 42.54 3.47 -4.48
CA LEU A 4 41.80 4.62 -3.95
C LEU A 4 40.95 4.16 -2.76
N THR A 5 41.24 4.79 -1.63
CA THR A 5 40.56 4.70 -0.34
C THR A 5 39.27 5.53 -0.35
N ALA A 6 38.25 5.11 0.38
CA ALA A 6 37.31 6.05 1.01
C ALA A 6 36.70 5.44 2.27
N VAL A 7 37.10 5.98 3.43
CA VAL A 7 36.43 5.84 4.72
C VAL A 7 35.40 6.96 4.79
N VAL A 8 34.14 6.64 5.14
CA VAL A 8 33.16 7.66 5.52
C VAL A 8 32.53 7.25 6.84
N ALA A 9 32.76 8.08 7.85
CA ALA A 9 32.08 8.06 9.13
C ALA A 9 31.53 9.47 9.36
N THR A 10 30.24 9.59 9.62
CA THR A 10 29.62 10.80 10.16
C THR A 10 28.44 10.42 11.04
N GLY A 11 28.55 10.74 12.33
CA GLY A 11 27.50 10.57 13.32
C GLY A 11 26.47 11.71 13.28
N LEU A 12 25.33 11.49 13.92
CA LEU A 12 24.28 12.48 14.11
C LEU A 12 24.33 12.98 15.57
N VAL A 13 24.65 14.27 15.71
CA VAL A 13 24.35 15.07 16.90
C VAL A 13 23.25 16.03 16.48
N ALA A 14 22.09 15.93 17.12
CA ALA A 14 21.03 16.92 17.04
C ALA A 14 20.57 17.21 18.46
N CYS A 15 20.97 18.37 18.97
CA CYS A 15 20.54 18.92 20.25
C CYS A 15 20.41 20.43 20.05
N GLY A 16 19.18 20.94 20.23
CA GLY A 16 18.86 22.30 20.66
C GLY A 16 19.25 23.46 19.74
N ASP A 17 18.28 24.30 19.42
CA ASP A 17 18.15 25.66 19.99
C ASP A 17 17.42 26.56 18.98
N ALA A 18 16.26 27.09 19.37
CA ALA A 18 15.63 28.20 18.67
C ALA A 18 15.49 29.35 19.67
N THR A 19 16.40 30.31 19.55
CA THR A 19 16.45 31.56 20.28
C THR A 19 15.36 32.53 19.89
N ASP A 20 14.74 33.06 20.94
CA ASP A 20 14.00 34.30 21.11
C ASP A 20 14.80 35.55 20.65
N ASP A 21 14.14 36.50 19.99
CA ASP A 21 14.67 37.85 19.76
C ASP A 21 13.57 38.93 19.57
N GLU A 22 13.52 39.80 20.59
CA GLU A 22 13.32 41.27 20.55
C GLU A 22 11.92 41.93 20.43
N GLY A 23 11.59 42.74 21.47
CA GLY A 23 10.77 43.94 21.28
C GLY A 23 10.06 44.55 22.50
N GLN A 24 10.77 45.43 23.22
CA GLN A 24 10.37 46.44 24.23
C GLN A 24 8.90 46.98 24.25
N ASP A 25 8.34 47.26 25.44
CA ASP A 25 8.31 48.60 26.06
C ASP A 25 7.39 48.65 27.31
N THR A 26 7.81 49.46 28.28
CA THR A 26 7.26 49.64 29.63
C THR A 26 5.97 50.47 29.69
N VAL A 27 5.05 50.21 30.64
CA VAL A 27 4.56 51.17 31.65
C VAL A 27 3.50 50.56 32.61
N GLU A 28 3.58 50.97 33.88
CA GLU A 28 2.70 50.61 35.01
C GLU A 28 1.35 51.38 35.05
N VAL A 29 0.51 50.99 36.03
CA VAL A 29 -0.61 51.65 36.76
C VAL A 29 -2.05 51.62 36.17
N PRO A 30 -3.12 51.72 37.02
CA PRO A 30 -3.58 50.83 38.08
C PRO A 30 -5.10 50.48 37.94
N ALA A 31 -5.64 49.74 38.92
CA ALA A 31 -7.06 49.37 39.07
C ALA A 31 -8.03 50.56 39.01
N GLU A 32 -9.28 50.35 38.54
CA GLU A 32 -10.50 50.42 39.36
C GLU A 32 -11.81 50.39 38.53
N ASP A 33 -12.86 49.93 39.21
CA ASP A 33 -14.31 50.05 38.97
C ASP A 33 -15.11 48.81 38.53
N GLU A 34 -15.91 48.40 39.50
CA GLU A 34 -16.87 47.32 39.62
C GLU A 34 -18.17 47.68 38.87
N MET A 35 -18.90 46.67 38.37
CA MET A 35 -20.37 46.63 38.50
C MET A 35 -20.92 45.25 38.12
N ASP A 36 -21.09 44.45 39.18
CA ASP A 36 -22.21 43.56 39.52
C ASP A 36 -23.45 43.60 38.59
N ASP A 37 -23.85 42.45 38.05
CA ASP A 37 -25.26 42.03 38.06
C ASP A 37 -25.36 40.50 38.01
N ASP A 38 -25.70 39.98 39.17
CA ASP A 38 -25.98 38.61 39.60
C ASP A 38 -27.23 38.04 38.90
N LEU A 39 -27.16 36.79 38.41
CA LEU A 39 -28.30 35.87 38.48
C LEU A 39 -27.87 34.41 38.28
N ASP A 40 -27.73 33.75 39.43
CA ASP A 40 -27.74 32.31 39.69
C ASP A 40 -28.67 31.48 38.79
N THR A 41 -28.17 30.35 38.28
CA THR A 41 -28.90 29.06 38.25
C THR A 41 -27.90 27.91 38.12
N ASP A 42 -27.73 27.22 39.24
CA ASP A 42 -27.53 25.79 39.48
C ASP A 42 -26.45 24.98 38.71
N GLU A 43 -25.49 24.52 39.50
CA GLU A 43 -24.77 23.24 39.52
C GLU A 43 -25.18 22.17 38.48
N ASP A 44 -24.22 21.72 37.66
CA ASP A 44 -23.95 20.28 37.49
C ASP A 44 -22.47 20.06 37.17
N ASP A 45 -21.89 19.14 37.93
CA ASP A 45 -20.50 18.73 38.00
C ASP A 45 -20.28 17.57 37.02
N THR A 46 -19.47 17.75 35.98
CA THR A 46 -18.78 16.62 35.33
C THR A 46 -17.45 17.06 34.75
N ASP A 47 -16.42 16.36 35.24
CA ASP A 47 -15.02 16.34 34.82
C ASP A 47 -14.79 16.57 33.32
N MET A 48 -13.85 17.47 33.05
CA MET A 48 -13.20 17.66 31.76
C MET A 48 -12.01 16.69 31.71
N ASP A 49 -12.26 15.42 31.44
CA ASP A 49 -11.23 14.47 31.03
C ASP A 49 -11.07 14.58 29.51
N ASP A 50 -10.09 15.40 29.12
CA ASP A 50 -9.54 15.52 27.79
C ASP A 50 -8.72 14.25 27.49
N ASP A 51 -9.41 13.16 27.19
CA ASP A 51 -8.83 12.01 26.51
C ASP A 51 -9.47 11.97 25.12
N THR A 52 -8.95 12.84 24.25
CA THR A 52 -9.15 12.68 22.80
C THR A 52 -8.35 11.45 22.40
N THR A 53 -8.91 10.27 22.64
CA THR A 53 -8.67 9.16 21.73
C THR A 53 -9.22 9.64 20.38
N GLU A 54 -8.31 9.94 19.46
CA GLU A 54 -8.63 9.91 18.03
C GLU A 54 -9.11 8.49 17.74
N ASP A 55 -10.40 8.25 17.98
CA ASP A 55 -11.21 7.36 17.19
C ASP A 55 -11.08 7.92 15.78
N THR A 56 -10.13 7.34 15.04
CA THR A 56 -10.20 7.26 13.61
C THR A 56 -11.49 6.49 13.29
N ASP A 57 -12.62 7.19 13.39
CA ASP A 57 -13.79 6.98 12.55
C ASP A 57 -13.34 7.32 11.11
N SER A 58 -12.42 6.50 10.60
CA SER A 58 -12.35 6.23 9.18
C SER A 58 -13.73 5.69 8.86
N GLN A 59 -14.47 6.51 8.13
CA GLN A 59 -15.60 6.06 7.37
C GLN A 59 -15.08 5.14 6.25
N GLU A 60 -14.47 4.02 6.63
CA GLU A 60 -14.36 2.85 5.80
C GLU A 60 -15.77 2.28 5.77
N ALA A 61 -16.46 2.47 4.65
CA ALA A 61 -17.40 1.44 4.25
C ALA A 61 -16.63 0.13 4.40
N ALA A 62 -17.12 -0.80 5.22
CA ALA A 62 -16.53 -2.13 5.33
C ALA A 62 -16.20 -2.58 3.91
N ALA A 63 -14.91 -2.51 3.54
CA ALA A 63 -14.41 -3.34 2.49
C ALA A 63 -14.74 -4.72 3.04
N GLU A 64 -15.76 -5.35 2.45
CA GLU A 64 -15.93 -6.77 2.64
C GLU A 64 -14.56 -7.35 2.33
N ASP A 65 -14.10 -8.23 3.22
CA ASP A 65 -12.78 -8.86 3.21
C ASP A 65 -12.71 -9.71 1.92
N TRP A 66 -12.53 -9.05 0.77
CA TRP A 66 -12.78 -9.62 -0.56
C TRP A 66 -11.88 -10.82 -0.84
N PHE A 67 -10.72 -10.82 -0.18
CA PHE A 67 -9.78 -11.92 -0.15
C PHE A 67 -10.32 -13.18 0.55
N GLU A 68 -11.25 -13.07 1.50
CA GLU A 68 -11.95 -14.23 2.08
C GLU A 68 -12.94 -14.89 1.09
N GLU A 69 -13.31 -14.19 0.01
CA GLU A 69 -14.21 -14.69 -1.03
C GLU A 69 -13.47 -15.39 -2.18
N LEU A 70 -12.15 -15.21 -2.27
CA LEU A 70 -11.31 -15.89 -3.25
C LEU A 70 -11.25 -17.41 -2.98
N ASN A 71 -10.98 -18.17 -4.02
CA ASN A 71 -10.70 -19.61 -3.94
C ASN A 71 -9.20 -19.94 -3.85
N PHE A 72 -8.33 -18.94 -3.90
CA PHE A 72 -6.89 -19.07 -3.82
C PHE A 72 -6.28 -18.20 -2.72
N GLU A 73 -5.14 -18.65 -2.21
CA GLU A 73 -4.36 -17.99 -1.16
C GLU A 73 -3.13 -17.26 -1.71
N GLN A 74 -2.61 -17.67 -2.88
CA GLN A 74 -1.54 -16.95 -3.57
C GLN A 74 -1.86 -16.79 -5.05
N PHE A 75 -1.49 -15.63 -5.60
CA PHE A 75 -1.53 -15.35 -7.03
C PHE A 75 -0.27 -14.56 -7.39
N GLN A 76 0.52 -15.09 -8.30
CA GLN A 76 1.70 -14.45 -8.85
C GLN A 76 1.58 -14.37 -10.37
N LEU A 77 1.95 -13.24 -10.93
CA LEU A 77 2.00 -12.98 -12.36
C LEU A 77 3.29 -12.20 -12.64
N ASP A 78 4.11 -12.69 -13.55
CA ASP A 78 5.28 -11.99 -14.08
C ASP A 78 5.20 -12.01 -15.63
N ALA A 79 5.22 -10.84 -16.25
CA ALA A 79 5.19 -10.70 -17.70
C ALA A 79 6.33 -9.80 -18.16
N GLU A 80 7.23 -10.36 -18.98
CA GLU A 80 8.42 -9.69 -19.49
C GLU A 80 8.20 -9.12 -20.91
N TYR A 81 8.65 -7.88 -21.14
CA TYR A 81 8.60 -7.16 -22.41
C TYR A 81 9.96 -6.49 -22.68
N GLY A 82 10.97 -7.31 -22.95
CA GLY A 82 12.34 -6.97 -23.28
C GLY A 82 13.14 -6.51 -22.07
N GLU A 83 13.19 -5.20 -21.85
CA GLU A 83 13.80 -4.60 -20.64
C GLU A 83 12.74 -4.16 -19.62
N GLN A 84 11.46 -4.37 -19.93
CA GLN A 84 10.32 -3.99 -19.11
C GLN A 84 9.64 -5.26 -18.57
N THR A 85 8.92 -5.14 -17.46
CA THR A 85 8.26 -6.20 -16.71
C THR A 85 6.99 -5.65 -16.07
N PHE A 86 6.00 -6.52 -15.92
CA PHE A 86 4.82 -6.31 -15.11
C PHE A 86 4.71 -7.46 -14.13
N MET A 87 4.69 -7.16 -12.83
CA MET A 87 4.65 -8.14 -11.76
C MET A 87 3.47 -7.86 -10.83
N VAL A 88 2.77 -8.92 -10.46
CA VAL A 88 1.77 -8.94 -9.41
C VAL A 88 2.12 -10.08 -8.46
N ASP A 89 2.19 -9.77 -7.17
CA ASP A 89 2.36 -10.73 -6.10
C ASP A 89 1.24 -10.51 -5.09
N TYR A 90 0.45 -11.53 -4.83
CA TYR A 90 -0.60 -11.55 -3.82
C TYR A 90 -0.43 -12.80 -2.96
N ASP A 91 -0.43 -12.60 -1.65
CA ASP A 91 -0.31 -13.65 -0.65
C ASP A 91 -1.30 -13.40 0.48
N TYR A 92 -2.08 -14.42 0.83
CA TYR A 92 -2.97 -14.40 1.98
C TYR A 92 -2.53 -15.45 2.99
N ASN A 93 -1.77 -15.00 3.98
CA ASN A 93 -1.14 -15.88 4.96
C ASN A 93 -1.74 -15.68 6.35
N ASP A 94 -2.30 -16.74 6.93
CA ASP A 94 -2.79 -16.77 8.32
C ASP A 94 -3.78 -15.62 8.68
N GLY A 95 -4.51 -15.08 7.70
CA GLY A 95 -5.46 -13.97 7.89
C GLY A 95 -4.90 -12.58 7.61
N GLU A 96 -3.67 -12.48 7.10
CA GLU A 96 -3.01 -11.22 6.77
C GLU A 96 -2.74 -11.17 5.25
N PRO A 97 -3.55 -10.46 4.45
CA PRO A 97 -3.27 -10.30 3.03
C PRO A 97 -2.09 -9.34 2.81
N GLN A 98 -1.24 -9.64 1.85
CA GLN A 98 -0.16 -8.81 1.35
C GLN A 98 -0.24 -8.77 -0.17
N ALA A 99 0.15 -7.64 -0.76
CA ALA A 99 0.23 -7.52 -2.20
C ALA A 99 1.35 -6.56 -2.63
N THR A 100 1.90 -6.82 -3.80
CA THR A 100 2.83 -5.95 -4.53
C THR A 100 2.41 -5.92 -6.01
N ILE A 101 2.44 -4.74 -6.61
CA ILE A 101 2.33 -4.57 -8.06
C ILE A 101 3.52 -3.73 -8.51
N GLU A 102 4.32 -4.24 -9.43
CA GLU A 102 5.38 -3.50 -10.11
C GLU A 102 5.07 -3.42 -11.60
N ASP A 103 4.94 -2.21 -12.14
CA ASP A 103 4.83 -2.00 -13.59
C ASP A 103 5.91 -1.01 -14.00
N ASN A 104 6.95 -1.49 -14.69
CA ASN A 104 8.01 -0.62 -15.19
C ASN A 104 7.89 -0.34 -16.71
N ARG A 105 6.81 -0.82 -17.35
CA ARG A 105 6.50 -0.55 -18.76
C ARG A 105 6.12 0.92 -18.95
N ASP A 106 5.45 1.48 -17.95
CA ASP A 106 5.13 2.90 -17.90
C ASP A 106 6.14 3.68 -17.05
N GLN A 107 6.59 4.86 -17.51
CA GLN A 107 7.63 5.64 -16.82
C GLN A 107 7.16 6.28 -15.51
N GLU A 108 5.84 6.26 -15.28
CA GLU A 108 5.17 6.83 -14.11
C GLU A 108 4.62 5.73 -13.18
N ALA A 109 4.38 4.53 -13.70
CA ALA A 109 4.03 3.36 -12.92
C ALA A 109 5.32 2.89 -12.23
N GLY A 110 5.25 2.72 -10.92
CA GLY A 110 6.37 2.27 -10.12
C GLY A 110 5.99 0.95 -9.47
N GLU A 111 6.52 0.77 -8.28
CA GLU A 111 6.12 -0.31 -7.38
C GLU A 111 5.11 0.26 -6.37
N ILE A 112 3.96 -0.41 -6.21
CA ILE A 112 2.99 -0.18 -5.13
C ILE A 112 2.88 -1.45 -4.28
N GLN A 113 2.68 -1.29 -2.97
CA GLN A 113 2.72 -2.39 -2.00
C GLN A 113 1.68 -2.20 -0.90
N GLY A 114 1.31 -3.29 -0.24
CA GLY A 114 0.42 -3.28 0.92
C GLY A 114 -0.98 -2.83 0.54
N GLU A 115 -1.57 -1.93 1.33
CA GLU A 115 -2.97 -1.50 1.16
C GLU A 115 -3.25 -0.89 -0.21
N GLU A 116 -2.31 -0.13 -0.78
CA GLU A 116 -2.47 0.45 -2.12
C GLU A 116 -2.53 -0.62 -3.22
N ALA A 117 -1.70 -1.66 -3.13
CA ALA A 117 -1.77 -2.80 -4.04
C ALA A 117 -3.04 -3.64 -3.83
N LEU A 118 -3.45 -3.85 -2.57
CA LEU A 118 -4.66 -4.58 -2.22
C LEU A 118 -5.93 -3.88 -2.75
N ASP A 119 -5.99 -2.55 -2.68
CA ASP A 119 -7.12 -1.77 -3.21
C ASP A 119 -7.25 -1.93 -4.74
N GLU A 120 -6.14 -1.96 -5.48
CA GLU A 120 -6.16 -2.21 -6.92
C GLU A 120 -6.63 -3.65 -7.21
N LEU A 121 -6.05 -4.64 -6.52
CA LEU A 121 -6.39 -6.06 -6.71
C LEU A 121 -7.83 -6.40 -6.29
N ALA A 122 -8.42 -5.66 -5.35
CA ALA A 122 -9.81 -5.82 -4.92
C ALA A 122 -10.81 -5.68 -6.08
N THR A 123 -10.42 -4.99 -7.16
CA THR A 123 -11.25 -4.82 -8.35
C THR A 123 -10.98 -5.82 -9.46
N ILE A 124 -9.85 -6.53 -9.39
CA ILE A 124 -9.35 -7.40 -10.46
C ILE A 124 -9.55 -8.86 -10.07
N LEU A 125 -8.94 -9.31 -8.97
CA LEU A 125 -8.89 -10.72 -8.58
C LEU A 125 -10.28 -11.35 -8.36
N PRO A 126 -11.27 -10.68 -7.72
CA PRO A 126 -12.60 -11.27 -7.53
C PRO A 126 -13.39 -11.48 -8.83
N GLU A 127 -13.06 -10.74 -9.89
CA GLU A 127 -13.74 -10.83 -11.19
C GLU A 127 -13.11 -11.89 -12.10
N MET A 128 -11.93 -12.40 -11.75
CA MET A 128 -11.26 -13.47 -12.50
C MET A 128 -11.99 -14.80 -12.34
N ASN A 129 -12.17 -15.52 -13.44
CA ASN A 129 -12.80 -16.84 -13.45
C ASN A 129 -11.75 -17.96 -13.43
N ILE A 130 -10.96 -18.02 -12.35
CA ILE A 130 -9.93 -19.04 -12.12
C ILE A 130 -10.47 -20.11 -11.17
N ASP A 131 -10.23 -21.40 -11.48
CA ASP A 131 -10.48 -22.52 -10.57
C ASP A 131 -9.41 -23.61 -10.72
N ASP A 132 -9.37 -24.55 -9.77
CA ASP A 132 -8.36 -25.62 -9.69
C ASP A 132 -8.43 -26.66 -10.84
N GLN A 133 -9.37 -26.49 -11.79
CA GLN A 133 -9.49 -27.28 -13.01
C GLN A 133 -9.09 -26.50 -14.27
N ALA A 134 -8.70 -25.22 -14.14
CA ALA A 134 -8.19 -24.43 -15.25
C ALA A 134 -6.95 -25.10 -15.88
N THR A 135 -6.82 -24.97 -17.20
CA THR A 135 -5.58 -25.30 -17.90
C THR A 135 -4.58 -24.16 -17.82
N GLU A 136 -3.29 -24.45 -18.04
CA GLU A 136 -2.22 -23.45 -18.09
C GLU A 136 -2.54 -22.32 -19.08
N GLU A 137 -3.01 -22.67 -20.29
CA GLU A 137 -3.44 -21.72 -21.33
C GLU A 137 -4.63 -20.86 -20.89
N GLU A 138 -5.64 -21.45 -20.24
CA GLU A 138 -6.79 -20.70 -19.72
C GLU A 138 -6.40 -19.74 -18.59
N LEU A 139 -5.44 -20.13 -17.74
CA LEU A 139 -4.93 -19.29 -16.65
C LEU A 139 -4.18 -18.07 -17.19
N ILE A 140 -3.30 -18.26 -18.17
CA ILE A 140 -2.57 -17.18 -18.84
C ILE A 140 -3.54 -16.24 -19.57
N GLU A 141 -4.50 -16.78 -20.34
CA GLU A 141 -5.51 -15.98 -21.04
C GLU A 141 -6.33 -15.12 -20.05
N GLU A 142 -6.74 -15.69 -18.92
CA GLU A 142 -7.49 -14.97 -17.90
C GLU A 142 -6.64 -13.86 -17.26
N ALA A 143 -5.37 -14.12 -16.96
CA ALA A 143 -4.44 -13.13 -16.43
C ALA A 143 -4.22 -11.96 -17.41
N ILE A 144 -3.98 -12.25 -18.69
CA ILE A 144 -3.85 -11.23 -19.74
C ILE A 144 -5.10 -10.35 -19.82
N MET A 145 -6.29 -10.97 -19.79
CA MET A 145 -7.56 -10.23 -19.85
C MET A 145 -7.81 -9.38 -18.60
N ALA A 146 -7.53 -9.91 -17.41
CA ALA A 146 -7.82 -9.25 -16.14
C ALA A 146 -6.90 -8.04 -15.89
N PHE A 147 -5.62 -8.17 -16.22
CA PHE A 147 -4.61 -7.13 -16.05
C PHE A 147 -4.39 -6.27 -17.30
N GLU A 148 -5.22 -6.46 -18.33
CA GLU A 148 -5.16 -5.74 -19.61
C GLU A 148 -3.75 -5.75 -20.23
N LEU A 149 -3.08 -6.90 -20.18
CA LEU A 149 -1.72 -7.08 -20.70
C LEU A 149 -1.70 -7.13 -22.23
N ASP A 150 -0.60 -6.69 -22.82
CA ASP A 150 -0.35 -6.85 -24.25
C ASP A 150 0.11 -8.29 -24.55
N GLU A 151 -0.36 -8.86 -25.66
CA GLU A 151 -0.02 -10.25 -26.07
C GLU A 151 1.40 -10.37 -26.70
N ASP A 152 2.20 -9.30 -26.72
CA ASP A 152 3.58 -9.27 -27.24
C ASP A 152 4.65 -9.36 -26.15
N TYR A 153 4.37 -10.12 -25.08
CA TYR A 153 5.35 -10.48 -24.06
C TYR A 153 6.43 -11.42 -24.63
N ASP A 154 7.65 -11.35 -24.09
CA ASP A 154 8.71 -12.33 -24.36
C ASP A 154 8.52 -13.60 -23.52
N GLU A 155 8.04 -13.44 -22.29
CA GLU A 155 7.76 -14.52 -21.32
C GLU A 155 6.62 -14.08 -20.41
N ILE A 156 5.70 -14.99 -20.09
CA ILE A 156 4.68 -14.81 -19.06
C ILE A 156 4.61 -16.04 -18.16
N GLU A 157 4.63 -15.80 -16.85
CA GLU A 157 4.49 -16.81 -15.81
C GLU A 157 3.31 -16.43 -14.91
N VAL A 158 2.42 -17.39 -14.65
CA VAL A 158 1.29 -17.24 -13.72
C VAL A 158 1.26 -18.43 -12.77
N GLU A 159 1.36 -18.17 -11.47
CA GLU A 159 1.28 -19.18 -10.41
C GLU A 159 0.08 -18.89 -9.50
N VAL A 160 -0.71 -19.92 -9.20
CA VAL A 160 -1.86 -19.83 -8.29
C VAL A 160 -1.83 -20.99 -7.29
N GLU A 161 -1.77 -20.67 -6.00
CA GLU A 161 -1.95 -21.64 -4.92
C GLU A 161 -3.37 -21.52 -4.35
N PHE A 162 -4.13 -22.60 -4.45
CA PHE A 162 -5.52 -22.67 -4.00
C PHE A 162 -5.62 -23.12 -2.54
N PHE A 163 -6.64 -22.63 -1.81
CA PHE A 163 -6.91 -23.05 -0.41
C PHE A 163 -7.15 -24.55 -0.21
N ASN A 164 -7.33 -25.31 -1.30
CA ASN A 164 -7.49 -26.77 -1.26
C ASN A 164 -6.18 -27.54 -1.46
N ASP A 165 -5.04 -26.87 -1.29
CA ASP A 165 -3.69 -27.38 -1.51
C ASP A 165 -3.40 -27.73 -2.99
N ALA A 166 -4.18 -27.23 -3.95
CA ALA A 166 -3.89 -27.36 -5.37
C ALA A 166 -3.01 -26.19 -5.84
N ASP A 167 -2.11 -26.48 -6.76
CA ASP A 167 -1.19 -25.53 -7.38
C ASP A 167 -1.33 -25.63 -8.91
N ILE A 168 -1.31 -24.48 -9.58
CA ILE A 168 -1.19 -24.38 -11.03
C ILE A 168 -0.07 -23.38 -11.33
N ASP A 169 0.99 -23.87 -11.95
CA ASP A 169 2.06 -23.07 -12.53
C ASP A 169 1.88 -23.08 -14.05
N ALA A 170 1.79 -21.92 -14.67
CA ALA A 170 1.62 -21.77 -16.11
C ALA A 170 2.69 -20.81 -16.67
N ASP A 171 3.50 -21.32 -17.60
CA ASP A 171 4.52 -20.57 -18.30
C ASP A 171 4.27 -20.59 -19.83
N ASP A 172 4.40 -19.43 -20.47
CA ASP A 172 4.52 -19.32 -21.93
C ASP A 172 5.70 -18.41 -22.28
N GLU A 173 6.73 -19.01 -22.87
CA GLU A 173 7.86 -18.30 -23.45
C GLU A 173 7.63 -18.19 -24.96
N ASP A 174 7.80 -17.00 -25.52
CA ASP A 174 7.65 -16.75 -26.95
C ASP A 174 8.83 -17.45 -27.68
N GLU A 175 8.68 -18.75 -27.96
CA GLU A 175 9.69 -19.59 -28.58
C GLU A 175 9.93 -19.13 -30.02
N ASP A 176 10.81 -18.15 -30.16
CA ASP A 176 11.42 -17.65 -31.38
C ASP A 176 11.62 -18.82 -32.38
N GLU A 177 10.71 -19.01 -33.34
CA GLU A 177 10.73 -20.06 -34.38
C GLU A 177 11.90 -19.87 -35.38
N ASN A 178 13.08 -19.46 -34.91
CA ASN A 178 14.30 -19.26 -35.67
C ASN A 178 15.26 -20.44 -35.51
N ASN A 179 14.81 -21.62 -35.92
CA ASN A 179 15.72 -22.69 -36.33
C ASN A 179 15.32 -23.32 -37.69
N LEU A 180 15.97 -22.78 -38.74
CA LEU A 180 16.20 -23.28 -40.12
C LEU A 180 15.31 -22.78 -41.28
#